data_AF-A0A2E9UNF7-F1
#
_entry.id   AF-A0A2E9UNF7-F1
#
_cell.length_a   1.000
_cell.length_b   1.000
_cell.length_c   1.000
_cell.angle_alpha   90.00
_cell.angle_beta   90.00
_cell.angle_gamma   90.00
#
_symmetry.space_group_name_H-M   'P 1'
#
loop_
_entity.id
_entity.type
_entity.pdbx_description
1 polymer ?
#
loop_
_entity_poly.entity_id
_entity_poly.type
_entity_poly.pdbx_seq_one_letter_code
_entity_poly.pdbx_strand_id
1 'polypeptide(L)'
;MTQPSSTTIDNQSDGSNPWIPFTAIGIALVVMVASMTMIAVALSEIADHFGVTLRSVAWVIIVQGLTITALMMPMGRLGDIIGRKKVHLAGLVIFAAGTVLTATAPGFGFLIGARVVAAIGNSMLQSVTTGMILSVFPGRERGKVLGTQTTMVAIG
;
A
#
# COMPACT_ATOMS: atom_id res chain seq x y z
N MET A 1 47.08 19.70 -3.64
CA MET A 1 45.66 20.10 -3.72
C MET A 1 45.15 19.75 -5.11
N THR A 2 44.53 18.59 -5.27
CA THR A 2 43.83 18.20 -6.51
C THR A 2 42.66 17.27 -6.17
N GLN A 3 41.46 17.84 -6.14
CA GLN A 3 40.18 17.16 -6.42
C GLN A 3 39.35 18.15 -7.27
N PRO A 4 38.36 17.72 -8.07
CA PRO A 4 37.70 16.40 -8.07
C PRO A 4 37.47 15.77 -9.46
N SER A 5 37.40 14.44 -9.52
CA SER A 5 36.79 13.69 -10.62
C SER A 5 35.31 13.47 -10.30
N SER A 6 34.44 14.34 -10.82
CA SER A 6 32.99 14.18 -10.78
C SER A 6 32.60 12.95 -11.61
N THR A 7 32.32 11.84 -10.92
CA THR A 7 31.61 10.72 -11.53
C THR A 7 30.17 11.18 -11.73
N THR A 8 29.91 11.75 -12.91
CA THR A 8 28.56 12.00 -13.41
C THR A 8 27.89 10.64 -13.51
N ILE A 9 27.07 10.30 -12.51
CA ILE A 9 26.11 9.21 -12.62
C ILE A 9 25.22 9.61 -13.79
N ASP A 10 25.50 9.02 -14.95
CA ASP A 10 24.71 9.13 -16.17
C ASP A 10 23.30 8.66 -15.82
N ASN A 11 22.41 9.65 -15.63
CA ASN A 11 21.01 9.46 -15.32
C ASN A 11 20.31 9.02 -16.60
N GLN A 12 20.52 7.76 -16.97
CA GLN A 12 19.72 7.08 -17.97
C GLN A 12 18.34 6.77 -17.37
N SER A 13 17.46 7.77 -17.44
CA SER A 13 16.04 7.53 -17.65
C SER A 13 15.63 8.33 -18.88
N ASP A 14 15.56 7.62 -20.01
CA ASP A 14 14.88 8.01 -21.24
C ASP A 14 13.59 8.78 -20.94
N GLY A 15 13.23 9.72 -21.83
CA GLY A 15 12.06 10.62 -21.84
C GLY A 15 10.70 10.00 -21.51
N SER A 16 10.56 9.48 -20.30
CA SER A 16 9.41 8.75 -19.79
C SER A 16 8.57 9.71 -18.93
N ASN A 17 7.32 9.87 -19.33
CA ASN A 17 6.38 10.79 -18.73
C ASN A 17 6.20 10.44 -17.22
N PRO A 18 6.56 11.33 -16.26
CA PRO A 18 6.47 11.05 -14.82
C PRO A 18 5.04 10.78 -14.33
N TRP A 19 4.05 11.09 -15.15
CA TRP A 19 2.63 10.80 -14.92
C TRP A 19 2.28 9.31 -15.06
N ILE A 20 3.05 8.52 -15.81
CA ILE A 20 2.81 7.08 -15.96
C ILE A 20 3.05 6.31 -14.64
N PRO A 21 4.22 6.43 -13.98
CA PRO A 21 4.42 5.77 -12.69
C PRO A 21 3.49 6.35 -11.61
N PHE A 22 3.17 7.65 -11.67
CA PHE A 22 2.24 8.27 -10.74
C PHE A 22 0.82 7.68 -10.83
N THR A 23 0.29 7.52 -12.04
CA THR A 23 -1.04 6.93 -12.24
C THR A 23 -1.09 5.46 -11.85
N ALA A 24 -0.03 4.68 -12.12
CA ALA A 24 0.05 3.28 -11.67
C ALA A 24 0.01 3.17 -10.12
N ILE A 25 0.76 4.02 -9.43
CA ILE A 25 0.75 4.10 -7.95
C ILE A 25 -0.64 4.55 -7.46
N GLY A 26 -1.24 5.53 -8.13
CA GLY A 26 -2.57 6.04 -7.81
C GLY A 26 -3.66 4.99 -7.94
N ILE A 27 -3.68 4.21 -9.03
CA ILE A 27 -4.63 3.11 -9.22
C ILE A 27 -4.45 2.05 -8.12
N ALA A 28 -3.21 1.67 -7.80
CA ALA A 28 -2.94 0.74 -6.71
C ALA A 28 -3.49 1.26 -5.37
N LEU A 29 -3.36 2.56 -5.11
CA LEU A 29 -3.90 3.20 -3.91
C LEU A 29 -5.44 3.14 -3.87
N VAL A 30 -6.12 3.45 -4.98
CA VAL A 30 -7.60 3.37 -5.06
C VAL A 30 -8.07 1.94 -4.78
N VAL A 31 -7.49 0.96 -5.46
CA VAL A 31 -7.85 -0.47 -5.28
C VAL A 31 -7.65 -0.90 -3.83
N MET A 32 -6.59 -0.42 -3.21
CA MET A 32 -6.25 -0.73 -1.82
C MET A 32 -7.30 -0.16 -0.84
N VAL A 33 -7.70 1.10 -1.00
CA VAL A 33 -8.73 1.70 -0.13
C VAL A 33 -10.09 1.04 -0.36
N ALA A 34 -10.47 0.80 -1.62
CA ALA A 34 -11.69 0.09 -1.98
C ALA A 34 -11.74 -1.32 -1.39
N SER A 35 -10.59 -2.01 -1.34
CA SER A 35 -10.51 -3.32 -0.70
C SER A 35 -10.81 -3.26 0.80
N MET A 36 -10.52 -2.16 1.50
CA MET A 36 -10.81 -2.03 2.93
C MET A 36 -12.30 -1.77 3.17
N THR A 37 -12.92 -0.92 2.34
CA THR A 37 -14.35 -0.58 2.45
C THR A 37 -15.24 -1.76 2.07
N MET A 38 -14.85 -2.55 1.06
CA MET A 38 -15.56 -3.78 0.65
C MET A 38 -15.78 -4.76 1.81
N ILE A 39 -14.78 -4.94 2.68
CA ILE A 39 -14.87 -5.87 3.82
C ILE A 39 -15.88 -5.38 4.85
N ALA A 40 -15.89 -4.07 5.10
CA ALA A 40 -16.81 -3.48 6.05
C ALA A 40 -18.27 -3.69 5.61
N VAL A 41 -18.52 -3.69 4.29
CA VAL A 41 -19.84 -3.98 3.71
C VAL A 41 -20.13 -5.49 3.72
N ALA A 42 -19.14 -6.32 3.42
CA ALA A 42 -19.27 -7.78 3.39
C ALA A 42 -19.27 -8.46 4.77
N LEU A 43 -19.23 -7.70 5.87
CA LEU A 43 -19.05 -8.23 7.23
C LEU A 43 -20.17 -9.21 7.62
N SER A 44 -21.41 -8.88 7.27
CA SER A 44 -22.58 -9.72 7.52
C SER A 44 -22.55 -11.00 6.68
N GLU A 45 -22.15 -10.88 5.42
CA GLU A 45 -22.04 -12.02 4.50
C GLU A 45 -20.93 -12.99 4.93
N ILE A 46 -19.80 -12.48 5.44
CA ILE A 46 -18.73 -13.29 6.03
C ILE A 46 -19.23 -14.01 7.30
N ALA A 47 -20.04 -13.33 8.12
CA ALA A 47 -20.62 -13.95 9.33
C ALA A 47 -21.54 -15.12 8.99
N ASP A 48 -22.42 -14.92 8.01
CA ASP A 48 -23.37 -15.94 7.55
C ASP A 48 -22.65 -17.09 6.84
N HIS A 49 -21.69 -16.80 5.97
CA HIS A 49 -20.94 -17.81 5.22
C HIS A 49 -20.14 -18.75 6.12
N PHE A 50 -19.48 -18.23 7.17
CA PHE A 50 -18.69 -19.04 8.10
C PHE A 50 -19.46 -19.48 9.35
N GLY A 51 -20.73 -19.06 9.51
CA GLY A 51 -21.54 -19.36 10.70
C GLY A 51 -20.94 -18.81 12.00
N VAL A 52 -20.21 -17.69 11.93
CA VAL A 52 -19.49 -17.09 13.06
C VAL A 52 -20.23 -15.88 13.61
N THR A 53 -20.02 -15.57 14.90
CA THR A 53 -20.64 -14.40 15.52
C THR A 53 -20.14 -13.09 14.91
N LEU A 54 -20.99 -12.06 14.87
CA LEU A 54 -20.62 -10.70 14.45
C LEU A 54 -19.40 -10.16 15.21
N ARG A 55 -19.26 -10.54 16.50
CA ARG A 55 -18.09 -10.20 17.33
C ARG A 55 -16.79 -10.75 16.76
N SER A 56 -16.81 -11.98 16.25
CA SER A 56 -15.65 -12.59 15.61
C SER A 56 -15.31 -11.84 14.33
N VAL A 57 -16.28 -11.55 13.47
CA VAL A 57 -16.00 -10.87 12.19
C VAL A 57 -15.50 -9.43 12.39
N ALA A 58 -15.93 -8.73 13.44
CA ALA A 58 -15.38 -7.42 13.80
C ALA A 58 -13.85 -7.46 14.02
N TRP A 59 -13.29 -8.59 14.48
CA TRP A 59 -11.85 -8.75 14.61
C TRP A 59 -11.10 -8.68 13.28
N VAL A 60 -11.75 -8.98 12.15
CA VAL A 60 -11.11 -8.87 10.83
C VAL A 60 -10.69 -7.42 10.57
N ILE A 61 -11.57 -6.46 10.87
CA ILE A 61 -11.28 -5.03 10.72
C ILE A 61 -10.25 -4.57 11.77
N ILE A 62 -10.38 -5.03 13.01
CA ILE A 62 -9.47 -4.66 14.11
C ILE A 62 -8.05 -5.14 13.83
N VAL A 63 -7.86 -6.41 13.45
CA VAL A 63 -6.56 -6.99 13.14
C VAL A 63 -5.92 -6.25 11.96
N GLN A 64 -6.68 -5.92 10.92
CA GLN A 64 -6.20 -5.14 9.80
C GLN A 64 -5.70 -3.75 10.26
N GLY A 65 -6.50 -3.01 11.03
CA GLY A 65 -6.12 -1.69 11.56
C GLY A 65 -4.90 -1.75 12.49
N LEU A 66 -4.84 -2.75 13.37
CA LEU A 66 -3.72 -2.96 14.29
C LEU A 66 -2.43 -3.28 13.52
N THR A 67 -2.53 -4.16 12.52
CA THR A 67 -1.38 -4.55 11.68
C THR A 67 -0.87 -3.35 10.90
N ILE A 68 -1.76 -2.58 10.26
CA ILE A 68 -1.36 -1.39 9.52
C ILE A 68 -0.68 -0.39 10.45
N THR A 69 -1.29 -0.03 11.57
CA THR A 69 -0.73 0.98 12.48
C THR A 69 0.59 0.53 13.12
N ALA A 70 0.71 -0.74 13.52
CA ALA A 70 1.94 -1.30 14.08
C ALA A 70 3.08 -1.37 13.05
N LEU A 71 2.77 -1.72 11.78
CA LEU A 71 3.79 -1.87 10.75
C LEU A 71 4.08 -0.58 9.96
N MET A 72 3.21 0.42 10.00
CA MET A 72 3.40 1.65 9.23
C MET A 72 4.74 2.32 9.54
N MET A 73 5.10 2.38 10.82
CA MET A 73 6.37 2.97 11.29
C MET A 73 7.61 2.17 10.85
N PRO A 74 7.72 0.86 11.12
CA PRO A 74 8.88 0.09 10.68
C PRO A 74 8.97 -0.03 9.15
N MET A 75 7.85 -0.18 8.44
CA MET A 75 7.84 -0.25 6.98
C MET A 75 8.21 1.07 6.31
N GLY A 76 7.82 2.21 6.92
CA GLY A 76 8.29 3.52 6.47
C GLY A 76 9.80 3.66 6.59
N ARG A 77 10.35 3.26 7.75
CA ARG A 77 11.80 3.27 7.99
C ARG A 77 12.56 2.34 7.06
N LEU A 78 12.00 1.16 6.78
CA LEU A 78 12.55 0.22 5.81
C LEU A 78 12.60 0.84 4.40
N GLY A 79 11.53 1.52 3.98
CA GLY A 79 11.47 2.26 2.72
C GLY A 79 12.54 3.33 2.57
N ASP A 80 12.90 4.00 3.65
CA ASP A 80 13.96 5.00 3.66
C ASP A 80 15.36 4.40 3.53
N ILE A 81 15.58 3.19 4.04
CA ILE A 81 16.89 2.51 4.02
C ILE A 81 17.14 1.76 2.70
N ILE A 82 16.21 0.90 2.29
CA ILE A 82 16.41 0.01 1.12
C ILE A 82 15.89 0.59 -0.20
N GLY A 83 15.25 1.76 -0.14
CA GLY A 83 14.70 2.48 -1.29
C GLY A 83 13.20 2.28 -1.46
N ARG A 84 12.49 3.41 -1.55
CA ARG A 84 11.02 3.49 -1.60
C ARG A 84 10.40 2.66 -2.72
N LYS A 85 11.04 2.60 -3.90
CA LYS A 85 10.56 1.84 -5.07
C LYS A 85 10.50 0.33 -4.80
N LYS A 86 11.52 -0.23 -4.13
CA LYS A 86 11.58 -1.67 -3.83
C LYS A 86 10.52 -2.06 -2.81
N VAL A 87 10.32 -1.24 -1.78
CA VAL A 87 9.29 -1.46 -0.76
C VAL A 87 7.89 -1.36 -1.35
N HIS A 88 7.64 -0.43 -2.27
CA HIS A 88 6.34 -0.33 -2.93
C HIS A 88 6.02 -1.57 -3.77
N LEU A 89 6.98 -2.04 -4.57
CA LEU A 89 6.80 -3.26 -5.38
C LEU A 89 6.64 -4.51 -4.51
N ALA A 90 7.43 -4.66 -3.44
CA ALA A 90 7.29 -5.76 -2.49
C ALA A 90 5.93 -5.72 -1.80
N GLY A 91 5.49 -4.53 -1.36
CA GLY A 91 4.17 -4.32 -0.75
C GLY A 91 3.03 -4.69 -1.69
N LEU A 92 3.14 -4.33 -2.98
CA LEU A 92 2.16 -4.69 -4.01
C LEU A 92 2.05 -6.21 -4.19
N VAL A 93 3.19 -6.92 -4.25
CA VAL A 93 3.21 -8.39 -4.37
C VAL A 93 2.62 -9.05 -3.14
N ILE A 94 2.98 -8.59 -1.94
CA ILE A 94 2.45 -9.11 -0.66
C ILE A 94 0.94 -8.86 -0.56
N PHE A 95 0.48 -7.67 -0.93
CA PHE A 95 -0.93 -7.33 -0.94
C PHE A 95 -1.72 -8.21 -1.91
N ALA A 96 -1.24 -8.37 -3.15
CA ALA A 96 -1.86 -9.22 -4.14
C ALA A 96 -1.95 -10.68 -3.66
N ALA A 97 -0.87 -11.22 -3.10
CA ALA A 97 -0.85 -12.57 -2.54
C ALA A 97 -1.84 -12.71 -1.37
N GLY A 98 -1.87 -11.76 -0.44
CA GLY A 98 -2.81 -11.74 0.69
C GLY A 98 -4.28 -11.69 0.25
N THR A 99 -4.58 -10.90 -0.79
CA THR A 99 -5.94 -10.81 -1.35
C THR A 99 -6.35 -12.12 -2.01
N VAL A 100 -5.47 -12.78 -2.77
CA VAL A 100 -5.75 -14.10 -3.34
C VAL A 100 -5.96 -15.15 -2.25
N LEU A 101 -5.12 -15.16 -1.22
CA LEU A 101 -5.27 -16.05 -0.06
C LEU A 101 -6.60 -15.84 0.65
N THR A 102 -7.03 -14.59 0.76
CA THR A 102 -8.32 -14.24 1.36
C THR A 102 -9.48 -14.77 0.52
N ALA A 103 -9.41 -14.66 -0.81
CA ALA A 103 -10.43 -15.15 -1.72
C ALA A 103 -10.56 -16.68 -1.69
N THR A 104 -9.46 -17.40 -1.43
CA THR A 104 -9.44 -18.87 -1.34
C THR A 104 -9.52 -19.39 0.09
N ALA A 105 -9.92 -18.55 1.07
CA ALA A 105 -9.85 -18.92 2.48
C ALA A 105 -10.83 -20.05 2.83
N PRO A 106 -10.35 -21.23 3.30
CA PRO A 106 -11.21 -22.36 3.64
C PRO A 106 -11.89 -22.24 5.02
N GLY A 107 -11.55 -21.21 5.81
CA GLY A 107 -12.07 -21.03 7.15
C GLY A 107 -11.73 -19.67 7.76
N PHE A 108 -12.43 -19.32 8.84
CA PHE A 108 -12.34 -18.01 9.48
C PHE A 108 -10.94 -17.68 10.03
N GLY A 109 -10.26 -18.64 10.66
CA GLY A 109 -8.89 -18.44 11.16
C GLY A 109 -7.88 -18.19 10.04
N PHE A 110 -8.02 -18.92 8.92
CA PHE A 110 -7.18 -18.71 7.74
C PHE A 110 -7.44 -17.34 7.11
N LEU A 111 -8.71 -16.92 7.06
CA LEU A 111 -9.10 -15.59 6.59
C LEU A 111 -8.40 -14.49 7.40
N ILE A 112 -8.37 -14.59 8.74
CA ILE A 112 -7.64 -13.63 9.58
C ILE A 112 -6.13 -13.63 9.24
N GLY A 113 -5.51 -14.81 9.11
CA GLY A 113 -4.10 -14.91 8.74
C GLY A 113 -3.79 -14.29 7.37
N ALA A 114 -4.60 -14.61 6.36
CA ALA A 114 -4.49 -14.03 5.02
C ALA A 114 -4.66 -12.51 5.03
N ARG A 115 -5.56 -11.98 5.89
CA ARG A 115 -5.77 -10.55 6.08
C ARG A 115 -4.58 -9.86 6.73
N VAL A 116 -3.90 -10.50 7.67
CA VAL A 116 -2.65 -9.97 8.23
C VAL A 116 -1.62 -9.82 7.10
N VAL A 117 -1.47 -10.83 6.24
CA VAL A 117 -0.55 -10.76 5.09
C VAL A 117 -0.92 -9.60 4.16
N ALA A 118 -2.20 -9.47 3.80
CA ALA A 118 -2.65 -8.35 2.96
C ALA A 118 -2.39 -6.99 3.65
N ALA A 119 -2.67 -6.87 4.95
CA ALA A 119 -2.46 -5.67 5.74
C ALA A 119 -0.98 -5.26 5.86
N ILE A 120 -0.06 -6.24 5.88
CA ILE A 120 1.39 -5.97 5.79
C ILE A 120 1.71 -5.28 4.47
N GLY A 121 1.25 -5.82 3.34
CA GLY A 121 1.45 -5.20 2.01
C GLY A 121 0.83 -3.80 1.92
N ASN A 122 -0.37 -3.65 2.48
CA ASN A 122 -1.10 -2.38 2.59
C ASN A 122 -0.30 -1.32 3.36
N SER A 123 0.30 -1.69 4.49
CA SER A 123 1.11 -0.78 5.31
C SER A 123 2.36 -0.29 4.58
N MET A 124 3.03 -1.18 3.83
CA MET A 124 4.19 -0.83 3.01
C MET A 124 3.80 0.19 1.95
N LEU A 125 2.74 -0.08 1.20
CA LEU A 125 2.23 0.81 0.16
C LEU A 125 1.90 2.20 0.71
N GLN A 126 1.16 2.29 1.82
CA GLN A 126 0.83 3.58 2.45
C GLN A 126 2.06 4.35 2.92
N SER A 127 3.03 3.69 3.55
CA SER A 127 4.21 4.36 4.11
C SER A 127 5.14 4.96 3.06
N VAL A 128 5.32 4.31 1.89
CA VAL A 128 6.25 4.82 0.86
C VAL A 128 5.59 5.66 -0.24
N THR A 129 4.27 5.57 -0.44
CA THR A 129 3.57 6.28 -1.53
C THR A 129 3.80 7.79 -1.48
N THR A 130 3.57 8.42 -0.31
CA THR A 130 3.72 9.87 -0.16
C THR A 130 5.15 10.32 -0.46
N GLY A 131 6.18 9.63 0.04
CA GLY A 131 7.55 10.04 -0.22
C GLY A 131 8.05 9.73 -1.64
N MET A 132 7.49 8.72 -2.31
CA MET A 132 7.81 8.43 -3.70
C MET A 132 7.26 9.53 -4.61
N ILE A 133 6.01 9.94 -4.39
CA ILE A 133 5.38 11.07 -5.05
C ILE A 133 6.23 12.34 -4.92
N LEU A 134 6.68 12.66 -3.71
CA LEU A 134 7.47 13.85 -3.44
C LEU A 134 8.90 13.81 -4.04
N SER A 135 9.40 12.62 -4.40
CA SER A 135 10.70 12.42 -5.04
C SER A 135 10.67 12.56 -6.57
N VAL A 136 9.51 12.31 -7.19
CA VAL A 136 9.33 12.39 -8.66
C VAL A 136 8.94 13.81 -9.10
N PHE A 137 8.22 14.57 -8.26
CA PHE A 137 7.71 15.90 -8.64
C PHE A 137 8.49 17.05 -7.99
N PRO A 138 8.83 18.12 -8.75
CA PRO A 138 9.49 19.31 -8.22
C PRO A 138 8.61 20.05 -7.20
N GLY A 139 9.24 20.79 -6.29
CA GLY A 139 8.61 21.39 -5.10
C GLY A 139 7.32 22.19 -5.36
N ARG A 140 7.22 22.82 -6.53
CA ARG A 140 6.09 23.69 -6.93
C ARG A 140 4.79 22.93 -7.23
N GLU A 141 4.86 21.62 -7.49
CA GLU A 141 3.69 20.79 -7.81
C GLU A 141 3.25 19.88 -6.66
N ARG A 142 4.06 19.78 -5.58
CA ARG A 142 3.79 18.88 -4.44
C ARG A 142 2.39 19.05 -3.84
N GLY A 143 1.88 20.28 -3.76
CA GLY A 143 0.52 20.55 -3.26
C GLY A 143 -0.58 19.97 -4.15
N LYS A 144 -0.43 20.06 -5.49
CA LYS A 144 -1.37 19.45 -6.43
C LYS A 144 -1.33 17.92 -6.33
N VAL A 145 -0.12 17.35 -6.25
CA VAL A 145 0.03 15.90 -6.26
C VAL A 145 -0.46 15.25 -4.95
N LEU A 146 -0.22 15.89 -3.80
CA LEU A 146 -0.82 15.46 -2.53
C LEU A 146 -2.35 15.59 -2.55
N GLY A 147 -2.89 16.64 -3.17
CA GLY A 147 -4.35 16.78 -3.36
C GLY A 147 -4.94 15.72 -4.30
N THR A 148 -4.21 15.33 -5.35
CA THR A 148 -4.64 14.21 -6.22
C THR A 148 -4.56 12.88 -5.47
N GLN A 149 -3.55 12.65 -4.64
CA GLN A 149 -3.44 11.47 -3.79
C GLN A 149 -4.64 11.36 -2.82
N THR A 150 -5.04 12.45 -2.17
CA THR A 150 -6.23 12.42 -1.29
C THR A 150 -7.52 12.21 -2.07
N THR A 151 -7.60 12.75 -3.30
CA THR A 151 -8.74 12.49 -4.20
C THR A 151 -8.83 11.00 -4.58
N MET A 152 -7.69 10.37 -4.89
CA MET A 152 -7.63 8.93 -5.15
C MET A 152 -8.08 8.11 -3.93
N VAL A 153 -7.62 8.48 -2.73
CA VAL A 153 -8.08 7.85 -1.48
C VAL A 153 -9.59 8.03 -1.28
N ALA A 154 -10.14 9.19 -1.64
CA ALA A 154 -11.58 9.45 -1.51
C ALA A 154 -12.45 8.70 -2.54
N ILE A 155 -11.86 8.24 -3.67
CA ILE A 155 -12.56 7.47 -4.69
C ILE A 155 -12.73 5.99 -4.28
N GLY A 156 -11.74 5.43 -3.57
CA GLY A 156 -11.81 4.07 -3.06
C GLY A 156 -12.64 3.96 -1.78
#